data_AF-A0A146L106-F1
#
_entry.id   AF-A0A146L106-F1
#
_cell.length_a   1.000
_cell.length_b   1.000
_cell.length_c   1.000
_cell.angle_alpha   90.00
_cell.angle_beta   90.00
_cell.angle_gamma   90.00
#
_symmetry.space_group_name_H-M   'P 1'
#
loop_
_entity.id
_entity.type
_entity.pdbx_description
1 polymer ?
#
loop_
_entity_poly.entity_id
_entity_poly.type
_entity_poly.pdbx_seq_one_letter_code
_entity_poly.pdbx_strand_id
1 'polypeptide(L)'
;MARRSLFAVEGTPGPSSVKPLTETLKVRIPTKKEKKMKQQLIDARKKCHRLQMQLVRNRKVRPTTAAEVAQAASNFMKPVAHKLFCAQLKLFTKSKYGRRWTGEMKDFALSLYFHSPRCYRFLRKILFLPSRSTLKRFEARVPLNTGVHNFIIDFFKKEVPKWPEEKKICTLVFDEVSIKKNLQYNVGQDKIVGVVDRGLSRKNVIANQALVAMVKGTVTSWKQVVGHWFTSGVEPATCIHEAVYQCLDQLTSAGLRIKLLICDQGAKNRSVVKRMGITAEMPYFMFQEKQIFFMWDSPHLIKSMRNNLLTYNYKWKTGVAKWEHINETVKCDDPLRLRLLPKVNIGHVDFKKNSFKKMKVKLATQVLSRSMSTALLVLQMKGILPADSVHTAECVQDLNDLFDCFNSSKRFDKLSYRHAFSSSSRHKVFLQDMLKHLTISQFLGAPRQPDCVRGWVLNIRSLLMLF
;
A
#
# COMPACT_ATOMS: atom_id res chain seq x y z
N MET A 1 27.06 28.18 -7.75
CA MET A 1 28.46 28.04 -7.30
C MET A 1 29.33 27.74 -8.51
N ALA A 2 29.92 28.81 -9.04
CA ALA A 2 30.87 28.79 -10.14
C ALA A 2 32.27 28.35 -9.64
N ARG A 3 33.03 27.67 -10.48
CA ARG A 3 34.49 27.52 -10.34
C ARG A 3 35.13 27.53 -11.72
N ARG A 4 35.69 28.69 -12.10
CA ARG A 4 36.88 28.80 -12.95
C ARG A 4 37.64 30.06 -12.54
N SER A 5 38.57 29.87 -11.62
CA SER A 5 39.79 30.63 -11.39
C SER A 5 40.90 29.87 -12.16
N LEU A 6 41.99 30.40 -12.71
CA LEU A 6 42.71 31.67 -12.72
C LEU A 6 43.59 31.61 -13.97
N PHE A 7 43.88 32.75 -14.60
CA PHE A 7 45.23 33.26 -14.82
C PHE A 7 45.12 34.55 -15.65
N ALA A 8 45.38 35.66 -14.97
CA ALA A 8 45.61 36.98 -15.53
C ALA A 8 46.96 37.01 -16.26
N VAL A 9 47.10 37.90 -17.25
CA VAL A 9 48.09 39.00 -17.26
C VAL A 9 47.58 40.07 -18.24
N GLU A 10 47.24 41.22 -17.67
CA GLU A 10 47.52 42.63 -18.06
C GLU A 10 47.77 42.93 -19.56
N GLY A 11 47.11 43.90 -20.20
CA GLY A 11 46.89 45.27 -19.73
C GLY A 11 47.87 46.20 -20.44
N THR A 12 47.54 46.56 -21.69
CA THR A 12 48.28 47.50 -22.54
C THR A 12 48.36 48.92 -21.94
N PRO A 13 49.52 49.61 -21.97
CA PRO A 13 49.58 51.06 -21.80
C PRO A 13 49.49 51.80 -23.15
N GLY A 14 48.72 52.90 -23.16
CA GLY A 14 48.63 53.89 -24.24
C GLY A 14 49.78 54.92 -24.21
N PRO A 15 49.75 55.95 -25.09
CA PRO A 15 50.93 56.43 -25.81
C PRO A 15 51.44 57.84 -25.40
N SER A 16 52.75 58.06 -25.47
CA SER A 16 53.48 59.32 -25.73
C SER A 16 54.96 59.07 -25.35
N SER A 17 56.02 59.44 -26.06
CA SER A 17 56.26 60.58 -26.96
C SER A 17 57.49 60.27 -27.83
N VAL A 18 57.38 60.62 -29.11
CA VAL A 18 58.39 60.57 -30.17
C VAL A 18 59.51 61.60 -29.88
N LYS A 19 60.82 61.37 -30.10
CA LYS A 19 61.59 61.50 -31.36
C LYS A 19 63.13 61.39 -31.06
N PRO A 20 64.04 61.37 -32.06
CA PRO A 20 64.55 60.16 -32.70
C PRO A 20 66.09 60.06 -32.61
N LEU A 21 66.67 58.88 -32.80
CA LEU A 21 68.02 58.77 -33.37
C LEU A 21 68.11 57.46 -34.17
N THR A 22 68.43 57.68 -35.43
CA THR A 22 68.70 56.77 -36.54
C THR A 22 69.53 55.55 -36.17
N GLU A 23 68.92 54.37 -36.22
CA GLU A 23 69.61 53.14 -36.63
C GLU A 23 68.70 52.35 -37.56
N THR A 24 69.14 52.26 -38.81
CA THR A 24 68.53 51.45 -39.85
C THR A 24 68.62 49.96 -39.48
N LEU A 25 67.61 49.43 -38.79
CA LEU A 25 67.34 48.00 -38.81
C LEU A 25 66.87 47.64 -40.22
N LYS A 26 67.85 47.27 -41.07
CA LYS A 26 67.61 46.66 -42.37
C LYS A 26 66.54 45.57 -42.18
N VAL A 27 65.36 45.78 -42.76
CA VAL A 27 64.38 44.70 -42.94
C VAL A 27 65.11 43.65 -43.77
N ARG A 28 65.64 42.61 -43.09
CA ARG A 28 66.34 41.52 -43.74
C ARG A 28 65.32 40.85 -44.64
N ILE A 29 65.39 41.12 -45.94
CA ILE A 29 64.52 40.49 -46.94
C ILE A 29 64.76 38.99 -46.78
N PRO A 30 63.76 38.21 -46.36
CA PRO A 30 63.98 36.81 -46.06
C PRO A 30 64.46 36.14 -47.34
N THR A 31 65.62 35.49 -47.24
CA THR A 31 66.25 34.82 -48.38
C THR A 31 65.28 33.81 -48.99
N LYS A 32 65.43 33.49 -50.28
CA LYS A 32 64.57 32.51 -50.98
C LYS A 32 64.41 31.21 -50.16
N LYS A 33 65.46 30.80 -49.45
CA LYS A 33 65.51 29.64 -48.56
C LYS A 33 64.66 29.82 -47.30
N GLU A 34 64.71 30.97 -46.64
CA GLU A 34 63.89 31.29 -45.45
C GLU A 34 62.40 31.44 -45.79
N LYS A 35 62.06 32.05 -46.93
CA LYS A 35 60.67 32.09 -47.43
C LYS A 35 60.15 30.68 -47.71
N LYS A 36 60.97 29.82 -48.33
CA LYS A 36 60.65 28.41 -48.58
C LYS A 36 60.47 27.62 -47.28
N MET A 37 61.32 27.83 -46.28
CA MET A 37 61.19 27.20 -44.96
C MET A 37 59.94 27.66 -44.20
N LYS A 38 59.61 28.96 -44.22
CA LYS A 38 58.37 29.47 -43.63
C LYS A 38 57.14 28.88 -44.33
N GLN A 39 57.18 28.75 -45.65
CA GLN A 39 56.10 28.11 -46.41
C GLN A 39 55.95 26.63 -46.04
N GLN A 40 57.05 25.89 -45.96
CA GLN A 40 57.06 24.49 -45.50
C GLN A 40 56.54 24.35 -44.07
N LEU A 41 56.84 25.29 -43.17
CA LEU A 41 56.32 25.30 -41.80
C LEU A 41 54.80 25.53 -41.77
N ILE A 42 54.29 26.45 -42.60
CA ILE A 42 52.86 26.71 -42.74
C ILE A 42 52.15 25.47 -43.30
N ASP A 43 52.72 24.83 -44.31
CA ASP A 43 52.15 23.63 -44.92
C ASP A 43 52.18 22.43 -43.96
N ALA A 44 53.27 22.28 -43.18
CA ALA A 44 53.37 21.28 -42.12
C ALA A 44 52.35 21.54 -41.00
N ARG A 45 52.14 22.78 -40.57
CA ARG A 45 51.11 23.15 -39.59
C ARG A 45 49.70 22.86 -40.11
N LYS A 46 49.41 23.20 -41.37
CA LYS A 46 48.14 22.86 -42.03
C LYS A 46 47.94 21.35 -42.13
N LYS A 47 49.01 20.58 -42.41
CA LYS A 47 48.97 19.11 -42.46
C LYS A 47 48.73 18.51 -41.07
N CYS A 48 49.42 18.99 -40.04
CA CYS A 48 49.19 18.60 -38.64
C CYS A 48 47.75 18.88 -38.21
N HIS A 49 47.22 20.07 -38.52
CA HIS A 49 45.84 20.43 -38.21
C HIS A 49 44.83 19.52 -38.95
N ARG A 50 45.07 19.22 -40.23
CA ARG A 50 44.26 18.26 -41.01
C ARG A 50 44.27 16.87 -40.39
N LEU A 51 45.45 16.38 -40.00
CA LEU A 51 45.63 15.06 -39.38
C LEU A 51 44.99 15.00 -37.98
N GLN A 52 45.07 16.07 -37.18
CA GLN A 52 44.35 16.18 -35.91
C GLN A 52 42.83 16.15 -36.12
N MET A 53 42.31 16.88 -37.12
CA MET A 53 40.88 16.87 -37.45
C MET A 53 40.42 15.50 -37.96
N GLN A 54 41.26 14.78 -38.72
CA GLN A 54 41.01 13.39 -39.12
C GLN A 54 41.06 12.43 -37.93
N LEU A 55 42.00 12.58 -36.99
CA LEU A 55 42.05 11.80 -35.74
C LEU A 55 40.83 12.04 -34.86
N VAL A 56 40.33 13.26 -34.74
CA VAL A 56 39.10 13.58 -34.00
C VAL A 56 37.86 13.00 -34.70
N ARG A 57 37.84 13.01 -36.05
CA ARG A 57 36.78 12.34 -36.83
C ARG A 57 36.82 10.82 -36.65
N ASN A 58 38.01 10.21 -36.64
CA ASN A 58 38.20 8.77 -36.47
C ASN A 58 38.05 8.31 -34.99
N ARG A 59 38.28 9.20 -34.01
CA ARG A 59 38.01 8.96 -32.58
C ARG A 59 36.52 8.93 -32.23
N LYS A 60 35.64 9.42 -33.10
CA LYS A 60 34.20 9.11 -33.02
C LYS A 60 34.00 7.66 -33.46
N VAL A 61 34.51 6.73 -32.65
CA VAL A 61 34.22 5.30 -32.74
C VAL A 61 32.71 5.18 -32.56
N ARG A 62 31.99 5.08 -33.67
CA ARG A 62 30.59 4.64 -33.63
C ARG A 62 30.66 3.22 -33.07
N PRO A 63 29.89 2.88 -32.02
CA PRO A 63 29.93 1.54 -31.49
C PRO A 63 29.59 0.56 -32.63
N THR A 64 30.55 -0.28 -32.97
CA THR A 64 30.50 -1.15 -34.15
C THR A 64 29.75 -2.44 -33.85
N THR A 65 29.63 -2.79 -32.56
CA THR A 65 28.99 -4.01 -32.11
C THR A 65 27.83 -3.72 -31.16
N ALA A 66 26.78 -4.56 -31.21
CA ALA A 66 25.65 -4.47 -30.29
C ALA A 66 26.05 -4.61 -28.80
N ALA A 67 27.20 -5.24 -28.54
CA ALA A 67 27.79 -5.37 -27.21
C ALA A 67 28.33 -4.04 -26.68
N GLU A 68 29.06 -3.28 -27.52
CA GLU A 68 29.54 -1.93 -27.16
C GLU A 68 28.37 -0.97 -26.89
N VAL A 69 27.32 -1.03 -27.70
CA VAL A 69 26.10 -0.24 -27.48
C VAL A 69 25.46 -0.61 -26.15
N ALA A 70 25.29 -1.91 -25.88
CA ALA A 70 24.73 -2.38 -24.62
C ALA A 70 25.55 -1.89 -23.41
N GLN A 71 26.88 -1.95 -23.48
CA GLN A 71 27.75 -1.54 -22.40
C GLN A 71 27.74 -0.03 -22.17
N ALA A 72 27.79 0.79 -23.24
CA ALA A 72 27.67 2.24 -23.10
C ALA A 72 26.33 2.65 -22.46
N ALA A 73 25.27 1.91 -22.77
CA ALA A 73 23.92 2.22 -22.31
C ALA A 73 23.69 1.92 -20.81
N SER A 74 24.55 1.13 -20.15
CA SER A 74 24.41 0.82 -18.71
C SER A 74 24.56 2.05 -17.83
N ASN A 75 25.37 3.02 -18.25
CA ASN A 75 25.65 4.23 -17.48
C ASN A 75 24.47 5.22 -17.47
N PHE A 76 23.53 5.06 -18.40
CA PHE A 76 22.41 5.98 -18.61
C PHE A 76 21.05 5.38 -18.25
N MET A 77 21.01 4.12 -17.80
CA MET A 77 19.76 3.40 -17.54
C MET A 77 19.77 2.68 -16.20
N LYS A 78 18.58 2.57 -15.61
CA LYS A 78 18.37 1.69 -14.45
C LYS A 78 18.63 0.22 -14.84
N PRO A 79 19.06 -0.64 -13.90
CA PRO A 79 19.43 -2.03 -14.21
C PRO A 79 18.34 -2.82 -14.97
N VAL A 80 17.07 -2.65 -14.60
CA VAL A 80 15.94 -3.36 -15.26
C VAL A 80 15.73 -2.85 -16.69
N ALA A 81 15.80 -1.53 -16.90
CA ALA A 81 15.66 -0.93 -18.23
C ALA A 81 16.83 -1.31 -19.14
N HIS A 82 18.04 -1.33 -18.59
CA HIS A 82 19.24 -1.79 -19.28
C HIS A 82 19.14 -3.26 -19.70
N LYS A 83 18.70 -4.15 -18.81
CA LYS A 83 18.44 -5.56 -19.13
C LYS A 83 17.40 -5.72 -20.24
N LEU A 84 16.30 -4.96 -20.17
CA LEU A 84 15.29 -4.95 -21.22
C LEU A 84 15.89 -4.50 -22.57
N PHE A 85 16.66 -3.41 -22.56
CA PHE A 85 17.33 -2.89 -23.75
C PHE A 85 18.30 -3.91 -24.37
N CYS A 86 19.15 -4.54 -23.55
CA CYS A 86 20.04 -5.61 -23.98
C CYS A 86 19.27 -6.79 -24.57
N ALA A 87 18.12 -7.16 -23.98
CA ALA A 87 17.26 -8.19 -24.52
C ALA A 87 16.66 -7.79 -25.87
N GLN A 88 16.25 -6.53 -26.06
CA GLN A 88 15.75 -6.05 -27.35
C GLN A 88 16.82 -6.16 -28.45
N LEU A 89 18.06 -5.73 -28.17
CA LEU A 89 19.18 -5.83 -29.12
C LEU A 89 19.46 -7.29 -29.52
N LYS A 90 19.51 -8.20 -28.54
CA LYS A 90 19.72 -9.63 -28.79
C LYS A 90 18.58 -10.27 -29.58
N LEU A 91 17.34 -9.84 -29.36
CA LEU A 91 16.15 -10.40 -30.00
C LEU A 91 15.87 -9.81 -31.39
N PHE A 92 16.44 -8.64 -31.68
CA PHE A 92 16.30 -7.97 -32.97
C PHE A 92 16.86 -8.80 -34.13
N THR A 93 17.99 -9.47 -33.90
CA THR A 93 18.65 -10.34 -34.89
C THR A 93 17.97 -11.71 -35.03
N LYS A 94 16.96 -12.02 -34.21
CA LYS A 94 16.31 -13.32 -34.17
C LYS A 94 14.92 -13.26 -34.83
N SER A 95 14.63 -14.28 -35.62
CA SER A 95 13.30 -14.48 -36.21
C SER A 95 12.23 -14.62 -35.13
N LYS A 96 10.97 -14.34 -35.47
CA LYS A 96 9.83 -14.37 -34.55
C LYS A 96 9.74 -15.68 -33.73
N TYR A 97 10.02 -16.82 -34.36
CA TYR A 97 9.97 -18.15 -33.74
C TYR A 97 11.28 -18.56 -33.03
N GLY A 98 12.40 -17.91 -33.36
CA GLY A 98 13.71 -18.13 -32.74
C GLY A 98 13.91 -17.39 -31.41
N ARG A 99 12.99 -16.49 -31.02
CA ARG A 99 13.10 -15.71 -29.78
C ARG A 99 12.94 -16.61 -28.55
N ARG A 100 13.88 -16.50 -27.61
CA ARG A 100 13.88 -17.21 -26.32
C ARG A 100 13.86 -16.19 -25.19
N TRP A 101 13.12 -16.50 -24.12
CA TRP A 101 12.85 -15.58 -23.02
C TRP A 101 13.47 -16.10 -21.72
N THR A 102 14.31 -15.27 -21.10
CA THR A 102 14.86 -15.53 -19.75
C THR A 102 13.77 -15.45 -18.68
N GLY A 103 14.01 -15.99 -17.49
CA GLY A 103 13.10 -15.88 -16.34
C GLY A 103 12.81 -14.42 -16.00
N GLU A 104 13.85 -13.62 -15.81
CA GLU A 104 13.75 -12.18 -15.49
C GLU A 104 12.91 -11.39 -16.51
N MET A 105 13.03 -11.72 -17.80
CA MET A 105 12.26 -11.06 -18.86
C MET A 105 10.78 -11.48 -18.82
N LYS A 106 10.49 -12.74 -18.44
CA LYS A 106 9.12 -13.19 -18.21
C LYS A 106 8.54 -12.55 -16.94
N ASP A 107 9.32 -12.40 -15.88
CA ASP A 107 8.90 -11.70 -14.65
C ASP A 107 8.55 -10.24 -14.92
N PHE A 108 9.42 -9.53 -15.66
CA PHE A 108 9.16 -8.15 -16.09
C PHE A 108 7.90 -8.07 -16.96
N ALA A 109 7.78 -8.95 -17.96
CA ALA A 109 6.64 -8.97 -18.86
C ALA A 109 5.33 -9.32 -18.15
N LEU A 110 5.37 -10.24 -17.18
CA LEU A 110 4.23 -10.63 -16.36
C LEU A 110 3.82 -9.48 -15.43
N SER A 111 4.80 -8.80 -14.82
CA SER A 111 4.57 -7.61 -13.99
C SER A 111 3.88 -6.50 -14.79
N LEU A 112 4.36 -6.21 -15.99
CA LEU A 112 3.74 -5.23 -16.89
C LEU A 112 2.33 -5.66 -17.32
N TYR A 113 2.14 -6.95 -17.59
CA TYR A 113 0.83 -7.51 -17.94
C TYR A 113 -0.18 -7.40 -16.79
N PHE A 114 0.22 -7.67 -15.54
CA PHE A 114 -0.64 -7.51 -14.38
C PHE A 114 -0.99 -6.06 -14.07
N HIS A 115 -0.10 -5.11 -14.34
CA HIS A 115 -0.42 -3.68 -14.21
C HIS A 115 -1.43 -3.22 -15.27
N SER A 116 -1.24 -3.61 -16.53
CA SER A 116 -2.19 -3.27 -17.59
C SER A 116 -2.06 -4.21 -18.79
N PRO A 117 -3.01 -5.15 -18.97
CA PRO A 117 -3.05 -5.99 -20.16
C PRO A 117 -3.22 -5.20 -21.47
N ARG A 118 -3.87 -4.03 -21.41
CA ARG A 118 -4.04 -3.12 -22.57
C ARG A 118 -2.70 -2.49 -22.94
N CYS A 119 -1.99 -1.92 -21.98
CA CYS A 119 -0.65 -1.35 -22.20
C CYS A 119 0.32 -2.43 -22.71
N TYR A 120 0.30 -3.62 -22.11
CA TYR A 120 1.13 -4.75 -22.55
C TYR A 120 0.88 -5.12 -24.02
N ARG A 121 -0.39 -5.19 -24.46
CA ARG A 121 -0.73 -5.46 -25.87
C ARG A 121 -0.23 -4.37 -26.81
N PHE A 122 -0.30 -3.11 -26.41
CA PHE A 122 0.24 -1.99 -27.19
C PHE A 122 1.76 -2.05 -27.26
N LEU A 123 2.44 -2.16 -26.12
CA LEU A 123 3.90 -2.23 -26.05
C LEU A 123 4.47 -3.43 -26.79
N ARG A 124 3.76 -4.55 -26.87
CA ARG A 124 4.18 -5.72 -27.66
C ARG A 124 4.22 -5.48 -29.17
N LYS A 125 3.56 -4.42 -29.68
CA LYS A 125 3.70 -4.00 -31.09
C LYS A 125 5.01 -3.25 -31.35
N ILE A 126 5.59 -2.66 -30.31
CA ILE A 126 6.77 -1.79 -30.38
C ILE A 126 8.02 -2.55 -29.89
N LEU A 127 7.87 -3.34 -28.83
CA LEU A 127 8.93 -4.09 -28.14
C LEU A 127 8.74 -5.60 -28.31
N PHE A 128 9.86 -6.32 -28.40
CA PHE A 128 9.87 -7.77 -28.32
C PHE A 128 9.55 -8.22 -26.90
N LEU A 129 8.29 -8.62 -26.68
CA LEU A 129 7.78 -9.17 -25.43
C LEU A 129 7.19 -10.57 -25.62
N PRO A 130 7.19 -11.42 -24.57
CA PRO A 130 6.57 -12.74 -24.58
C PRO A 130 5.12 -12.72 -25.09
N SER A 131 4.64 -13.87 -25.57
CA SER A 131 3.21 -14.00 -25.89
C SER A 131 2.38 -14.18 -24.62
N ARG A 132 1.08 -13.87 -24.67
CA ARG A 132 0.14 -14.16 -23.56
C ARG A 132 0.17 -15.65 -23.19
N SER A 133 0.24 -16.54 -24.17
CA SER A 133 0.34 -17.99 -23.92
C SER A 133 1.64 -18.37 -23.21
N THR A 134 2.75 -17.69 -23.55
CA THR A 134 4.03 -17.86 -22.84
C THR A 134 3.93 -17.39 -21.39
N LEU A 135 3.27 -16.25 -21.15
CA LEU A 135 3.05 -15.72 -19.79
C LEU A 135 2.16 -16.67 -18.98
N LYS A 136 1.03 -17.14 -19.53
CA LYS A 136 0.15 -18.11 -18.87
C LYS A 136 0.88 -19.40 -18.48
N ARG A 137 1.71 -19.96 -19.38
CA ARG A 137 2.53 -21.14 -19.06
C ARG A 137 3.59 -20.87 -18.00
N PHE A 138 4.08 -19.64 -17.92
CA PHE A 138 5.06 -19.24 -16.92
C PHE A 138 4.39 -19.05 -15.55
N GLU A 139 3.23 -18.41 -15.51
CA GLU A 139 2.37 -18.26 -14.34
C GLU A 139 1.93 -19.62 -13.78
N ALA A 140 1.55 -20.57 -14.64
CA ALA A 140 1.13 -21.91 -14.24
C ALA A 140 2.20 -22.72 -13.50
N ARG A 141 3.45 -22.25 -13.43
CA ARG A 141 4.51 -22.88 -12.62
C ARG A 141 4.34 -22.65 -11.12
N VAL A 142 3.50 -21.71 -10.72
CA VAL A 142 3.21 -21.44 -9.30
C VAL A 142 1.89 -22.11 -8.95
N PRO A 143 1.89 -23.32 -8.36
CA PRO A 143 0.67 -24.02 -8.00
C PRO A 143 0.03 -23.34 -6.77
N LEU A 144 -1.02 -22.55 -7.01
CA LEU A 144 -1.84 -21.97 -5.95
C LEU A 144 -3.05 -22.86 -5.72
N ASN A 145 -2.84 -23.94 -4.98
CA ASN A 145 -3.92 -24.82 -4.55
C ASN A 145 -4.69 -24.21 -3.37
N THR A 146 -5.90 -24.70 -3.18
CA THR A 146 -6.73 -24.37 -2.02
C THR A 146 -6.11 -24.91 -0.74
N GLY A 147 -6.28 -24.20 0.37
CA GLY A 147 -5.54 -24.41 1.60
C GLY A 147 -4.44 -23.37 1.83
N VAL A 148 -3.50 -23.73 2.71
CA VAL A 148 -2.27 -22.97 2.93
C VAL A 148 -1.34 -23.14 1.72
N HIS A 149 -0.76 -22.05 1.24
CA HIS A 149 0.11 -22.05 0.07
C HIS A 149 1.52 -22.50 0.45
N ASN A 150 1.79 -23.80 0.30
CA ASN A 150 3.09 -24.40 0.61
C ASN A 150 4.26 -23.65 -0.04
N PHE A 151 4.12 -23.23 -1.31
CA PHE A 151 5.15 -22.43 -1.99
C PHE A 151 5.52 -21.14 -1.23
N ILE A 152 4.54 -20.47 -0.64
CA ILE A 152 4.74 -19.25 0.16
C ILE A 152 5.38 -19.58 1.52
N ILE A 153 4.95 -20.68 2.15
CA ILE A 153 5.53 -21.14 3.42
C ILE A 153 6.99 -21.56 3.25
N ASP A 154 7.32 -22.28 2.17
CA ASP A 154 8.69 -22.67 1.84
C ASP A 154 9.57 -21.46 1.54
N PHE A 155 9.02 -20.43 0.91
CA PHE A 155 9.69 -19.14 0.75
C PHE A 155 9.97 -18.49 2.11
N PHE A 156 8.99 -18.47 3.03
CA PHE A 156 9.21 -17.95 4.37
C PHE A 156 10.25 -18.73 5.15
N LYS A 157 10.23 -20.06 5.12
CA LYS A 157 11.25 -20.90 5.77
C LYS A 157 12.68 -20.55 5.33
N LYS A 158 12.88 -20.10 4.09
CA LYS A 158 14.20 -19.70 3.55
C LYS A 158 14.59 -18.27 3.89
N GLU A 159 13.62 -17.35 3.89
CA GLU A 159 13.88 -15.91 4.02
C GLU A 159 13.75 -15.38 5.44
N VAL A 160 12.80 -15.90 6.23
CA VAL A 160 12.54 -15.45 7.60
C VAL A 160 13.75 -15.60 8.53
N PRO A 161 14.59 -16.65 8.45
CA PRO A 161 15.81 -16.73 9.25
C PRO A 161 16.76 -15.55 9.05
N LYS A 162 16.78 -14.96 7.84
CA LYS A 162 17.62 -13.81 7.47
C LYS A 162 17.04 -12.47 7.91
N TRP A 163 15.78 -12.45 8.36
CA TRP A 163 15.09 -11.21 8.72
C TRP A 163 15.48 -10.74 10.11
N PRO A 164 15.50 -9.41 10.35
CA PRO A 164 15.61 -8.88 11.71
C PRO A 164 14.39 -9.27 12.55
N GLU A 165 14.59 -9.39 13.86
CA GLU A 165 13.55 -9.84 14.81
C GLU A 165 12.25 -9.03 14.71
N GLU A 166 12.36 -7.71 14.54
CA GLU A 166 11.21 -6.81 14.35
C GLU A 166 10.36 -7.16 13.13
N LYS A 167 10.99 -7.63 12.05
CA LYS A 167 10.30 -8.01 10.80
C LYS A 167 9.57 -9.34 10.93
N LYS A 168 9.97 -10.18 11.88
CA LYS A 168 9.32 -11.48 12.17
C LYS A 168 8.00 -11.30 12.94
N ILE A 169 7.77 -10.15 13.58
CA ILE A 169 6.54 -9.87 14.32
C ILE A 169 5.39 -9.58 13.35
N CYS A 170 4.36 -10.43 13.42
CA CYS A 170 3.28 -10.46 12.44
C CYS A 170 1.89 -10.40 13.08
N THR A 171 0.94 -9.95 12.26
CA THR A 171 -0.49 -10.02 12.48
C THR A 171 -1.10 -10.93 11.42
N LEU A 172 -1.92 -11.89 11.82
CA LEU A 172 -2.72 -12.70 10.92
C LEU A 172 -4.10 -12.05 10.75
N VAL A 173 -4.51 -11.81 9.52
CA VAL A 173 -5.83 -11.24 9.18
C VAL A 173 -6.56 -12.23 8.28
N PHE A 174 -7.83 -12.49 8.55
CA PHE A 174 -8.64 -13.33 7.68
C PHE A 174 -10.05 -12.76 7.51
N ASP A 175 -10.62 -13.00 6.33
CA ASP A 175 -11.98 -12.59 6.00
C ASP A 175 -12.60 -13.49 4.93
N GLU A 176 -13.94 -13.54 4.87
CA GLU A 176 -14.69 -14.25 3.84
C GLU A 176 -15.16 -13.27 2.74
N VAL A 177 -14.82 -13.58 1.49
CA VAL A 177 -15.24 -12.81 0.32
C VAL A 177 -16.36 -13.55 -0.41
N SER A 178 -17.44 -12.86 -0.76
CA SER A 178 -18.49 -13.46 -1.61
C SER A 178 -17.98 -13.64 -3.04
N ILE A 179 -18.20 -14.83 -3.59
CA ILE A 179 -17.83 -15.19 -4.97
C ILE A 179 -19.06 -15.66 -5.73
N LYS A 180 -19.03 -15.49 -7.06
CA LYS A 180 -20.08 -16.01 -7.94
C LYS A 180 -20.02 -17.54 -7.96
N LYS A 181 -21.17 -18.17 -7.72
CA LYS A 181 -21.36 -19.60 -7.92
C LYS A 181 -21.10 -19.93 -9.39
N ASN A 182 -20.12 -20.77 -9.66
CA ASN A 182 -19.79 -21.21 -11.01
C ASN A 182 -19.00 -22.52 -10.93
N LEU A 183 -19.29 -23.47 -11.82
CA LEU A 183 -18.52 -24.71 -11.93
C LEU A 183 -17.75 -24.69 -13.25
N GLN A 184 -16.45 -24.99 -13.17
CA GLN A 184 -15.57 -25.04 -14.33
C GLN A 184 -14.71 -26.28 -14.27
N TYR A 185 -14.62 -27.02 -15.38
CA TYR A 185 -13.68 -28.13 -15.48
C TYR A 185 -12.29 -27.63 -15.90
N ASN A 186 -11.31 -27.81 -15.03
CA ASN A 186 -9.91 -27.50 -15.32
C ASN A 186 -9.23 -28.75 -15.90
N VAL A 187 -9.10 -28.78 -17.23
CA VAL A 187 -8.46 -29.87 -17.98
C VAL A 187 -7.02 -30.11 -17.52
N GLY A 188 -6.27 -29.06 -17.17
CA GLY A 188 -4.86 -29.20 -16.80
C GLY A 188 -4.62 -29.81 -15.42
N GLN A 189 -5.63 -29.81 -14.55
CA GLN A 189 -5.57 -30.42 -13.23
C GLN A 189 -6.52 -31.61 -13.08
N ASP A 190 -7.22 -31.97 -14.15
CA ASP A 190 -8.34 -32.92 -14.16
C ASP A 190 -9.29 -32.72 -12.96
N LYS A 191 -9.76 -31.47 -12.79
CA LYS A 191 -10.48 -31.05 -11.58
C LYS A 191 -11.64 -30.13 -11.89
N ILE A 192 -12.81 -30.42 -11.31
CA ILE A 192 -13.94 -29.48 -11.27
C ILE A 192 -13.66 -28.40 -10.22
N VAL A 193 -13.51 -27.15 -10.66
CA VAL A 193 -13.32 -25.95 -9.83
C VAL A 193 -14.69 -25.31 -9.55
N GLY A 194 -14.86 -24.73 -8.36
CA GLY A 194 -16.09 -24.02 -7.96
C GLY A 194 -16.96 -24.76 -6.94
N VAL A 195 -16.48 -25.91 -6.47
CA VAL A 195 -17.05 -26.60 -5.31
C VAL A 195 -16.37 -26.16 -4.02
N VAL A 196 -16.99 -26.45 -2.88
CA VAL A 196 -16.39 -26.28 -1.56
C VAL A 196 -15.12 -27.13 -1.49
N ASP A 197 -14.02 -26.46 -1.21
CA ASP A 197 -12.69 -27.03 -1.19
C ASP A 197 -11.94 -26.43 0.00
N ARG A 198 -11.59 -27.30 0.95
CA ARG A 198 -10.91 -26.93 2.19
C ARG A 198 -9.40 -27.20 2.09
N GLY A 199 -8.87 -27.51 0.91
CA GLY A 199 -7.49 -27.94 0.70
C GLY A 199 -7.25 -29.41 1.05
N LEU A 200 -7.67 -29.83 2.26
CA LEU A 200 -7.58 -31.24 2.69
C LEU A 200 -8.77 -32.09 2.26
N SER A 201 -9.95 -31.48 2.18
CA SER A 201 -11.20 -32.16 1.84
C SER A 201 -12.04 -31.33 0.89
N ARG A 202 -12.80 -32.03 0.04
CA ARG A 202 -13.69 -31.42 -0.95
C ARG A 202 -15.09 -31.97 -0.75
N LYS A 203 -16.09 -31.10 -0.93
CA LYS A 203 -17.50 -31.48 -0.85
C LYS A 203 -18.18 -31.17 -2.17
N ASN A 204 -19.16 -31.98 -2.55
CA ASN A 204 -19.98 -31.77 -3.75
C ASN A 204 -21.05 -30.68 -3.53
N VAL A 205 -20.63 -29.51 -3.05
CA VAL A 205 -21.47 -28.34 -2.79
C VAL A 205 -20.85 -27.17 -3.53
N ILE A 206 -21.65 -26.39 -4.24
CA ILE A 206 -21.16 -25.22 -4.98
C ILE A 206 -20.72 -24.13 -4.00
N ALA A 207 -19.47 -23.66 -4.13
CA ALA A 207 -18.94 -22.59 -3.30
C ALA A 207 -19.56 -21.24 -3.69
N ASN A 208 -19.86 -20.41 -2.69
CA ASN A 208 -20.33 -19.03 -2.86
C ASN A 208 -19.53 -18.02 -2.02
N GLN A 209 -18.55 -18.49 -1.26
CA GLN A 209 -17.65 -17.68 -0.47
C GLN A 209 -16.21 -18.21 -0.65
N ALA A 210 -15.24 -17.33 -0.42
CA ALA A 210 -13.83 -17.67 -0.33
C ALA A 210 -13.25 -17.08 0.96
N LEU A 211 -12.81 -17.94 1.88
CA LEU A 211 -12.04 -17.52 3.04
C LEU A 211 -10.61 -17.24 2.58
N VAL A 212 -10.06 -16.08 2.94
CA VAL A 212 -8.69 -15.70 2.60
C VAL A 212 -7.95 -15.33 3.88
N ALA A 213 -6.75 -15.90 4.05
CA ALA A 213 -5.85 -15.56 5.15
C ALA A 213 -4.63 -14.79 4.62
N MET A 214 -4.31 -13.69 5.27
CA MET A 214 -3.19 -12.81 4.94
C MET A 214 -2.36 -12.56 6.20
N VAL A 215 -1.05 -12.75 6.07
CA VAL A 215 -0.10 -12.33 7.10
C VAL A 215 0.43 -10.94 6.76
N LYS A 216 0.58 -10.09 7.77
CA LYS A 216 1.11 -8.73 7.65
C LYS A 216 2.15 -8.50 8.73
N GLY A 217 3.26 -7.82 8.40
CA GLY A 217 4.20 -7.35 9.41
C GLY A 217 3.54 -6.32 10.33
N THR A 218 3.70 -6.49 11.64
CA THR A 218 3.13 -5.56 12.64
C THR A 218 4.01 -4.31 12.76
N VAL A 219 5.33 -4.50 12.84
CA VAL A 219 6.31 -3.41 12.97
C VAL A 219 6.77 -2.90 11.61
N THR A 220 7.05 -3.82 10.68
CA THR A 220 7.55 -3.49 9.34
C THR A 220 6.46 -3.65 8.28
N SER A 221 6.43 -2.76 7.29
CA SER A 221 5.40 -2.77 6.26
C SER A 221 5.66 -3.85 5.19
N TRP A 222 5.05 -5.01 5.37
CA TRP A 222 4.93 -6.04 4.34
C TRP A 222 3.64 -6.85 4.55
N LYS A 223 3.15 -7.50 3.50
CA LYS A 223 1.95 -8.35 3.54
C LYS A 223 2.01 -9.44 2.50
N GLN A 224 1.43 -10.59 2.80
CA GLN A 224 1.38 -11.73 1.90
C GLN A 224 0.12 -12.55 2.17
N VAL A 225 -0.59 -12.94 1.10
CA VAL A 225 -1.67 -13.92 1.21
C VAL A 225 -1.04 -15.29 1.40
N VAL A 226 -1.47 -16.02 2.43
CA VAL A 226 -0.87 -17.28 2.86
C VAL A 226 -1.75 -18.48 2.56
N GLY A 227 -3.04 -18.26 2.32
CA GLY A 227 -3.97 -19.34 1.97
C GLY A 227 -5.33 -18.82 1.55
N HIS A 228 -6.06 -19.68 0.85
CA HIS A 228 -7.45 -19.46 0.51
C HIS A 228 -8.24 -20.77 0.58
N TRP A 229 -9.51 -20.70 0.95
CA TRP A 229 -10.43 -21.85 1.02
C TRP A 229 -11.75 -21.48 0.34
N PHE A 230 -12.31 -22.38 -0.44
CA PHE A 230 -13.63 -22.19 -1.03
C PHE A 230 -14.69 -22.73 -0.09
N THR A 231 -15.56 -21.86 0.41
CA THR A 231 -16.56 -22.19 1.41
C THR A 231 -17.98 -21.93 0.89
N SER A 232 -18.96 -22.46 1.62
CA SER A 232 -20.37 -22.18 1.41
C SER A 232 -20.95 -21.48 2.65
N GLY A 233 -21.98 -20.68 2.44
CA GLY A 233 -22.75 -20.02 3.53
C GLY A 233 -23.20 -21.00 4.62
N VAL A 234 -23.47 -22.25 4.26
CA VAL A 234 -23.97 -23.32 5.14
C VAL A 234 -22.86 -23.98 5.96
N GLU A 235 -21.59 -23.77 5.62
CA GLU A 235 -20.48 -24.44 6.31
C GLU A 235 -20.33 -23.95 7.76
N PRO A 236 -20.02 -24.88 8.69
CA PRO A 236 -19.90 -24.56 10.11
C PRO A 236 -18.67 -23.69 10.39
N ALA A 237 -18.74 -22.92 11.47
CA ALA A 237 -17.63 -22.08 11.94
C ALA A 237 -16.34 -22.87 12.24
N THR A 238 -16.43 -24.18 12.49
CA THR A 238 -15.26 -25.06 12.70
C THR A 238 -14.30 -25.05 11.51
N CYS A 239 -14.79 -24.86 10.29
CA CYS A 239 -13.94 -24.82 9.10
C CYS A 239 -13.00 -23.61 9.10
N ILE A 240 -13.51 -22.46 9.53
CA ILE A 240 -12.71 -21.23 9.67
C ILE A 240 -11.69 -21.42 10.79
N HIS A 241 -12.10 -22.02 11.91
CA HIS A 241 -11.20 -22.34 13.02
C HIS A 241 -10.04 -23.24 12.56
N GLU A 242 -10.33 -24.34 11.87
CA GLU A 242 -9.33 -25.27 11.30
C GLU A 242 -8.36 -24.54 10.35
N ALA A 243 -8.89 -23.73 9.43
CA ALA A 243 -8.07 -22.97 8.48
C ALA A 243 -7.13 -21.97 9.19
N VAL A 244 -7.63 -21.26 10.20
CA VAL A 244 -6.82 -20.32 10.99
C VAL A 244 -5.72 -21.05 11.75
N TYR A 245 -6.03 -22.17 12.41
CA TYR A 245 -5.02 -22.96 13.14
C TYR A 245 -3.96 -23.56 12.22
N GLN A 246 -4.35 -24.03 11.02
CA GLN A 246 -3.39 -24.47 10.00
C GLN A 246 -2.45 -23.34 9.58
N CYS A 247 -2.97 -22.12 9.38
CA CYS A 247 -2.12 -20.96 9.12
C CYS A 247 -1.17 -20.66 10.29
N LEU A 248 -1.68 -20.64 11.52
CA LEU A 248 -0.86 -20.35 12.71
C LEU A 248 0.30 -21.34 12.84
N ASP A 249 0.03 -22.63 12.68
CA ASP A 249 1.02 -23.70 12.72
C ASP A 249 2.10 -23.51 11.65
N GLN A 250 1.70 -23.47 10.38
CA GLN A 250 2.62 -23.35 9.24
C GLN A 250 3.49 -22.07 9.29
N LEU A 251 2.90 -20.94 9.70
CA LEU A 251 3.61 -19.67 9.81
C LEU A 251 4.59 -19.67 10.99
N THR A 252 4.21 -20.29 12.11
CA THR A 252 5.10 -20.41 13.28
C THR A 252 6.25 -21.36 12.98
N SER A 253 6.02 -22.48 12.29
CA SER A 253 7.08 -23.37 11.80
C SER A 253 8.01 -22.69 10.78
N ALA A 254 7.54 -21.66 10.07
CA ALA A 254 8.38 -20.85 9.19
C ALA A 254 9.24 -19.80 9.92
N GLY A 255 9.10 -19.68 11.25
CA GLY A 255 9.87 -18.75 12.09
C GLY A 255 9.21 -17.37 12.28
N LEU A 256 7.96 -17.19 11.85
CA LEU A 256 7.21 -15.96 12.09
C LEU A 256 6.63 -15.93 13.51
N ARG A 257 6.55 -14.75 14.12
CA ARG A 257 5.99 -14.54 15.44
C ARG A 257 4.65 -13.83 15.33
N ILE A 258 3.57 -14.61 15.32
CA ILE A 258 2.21 -14.06 15.26
C ILE A 258 1.83 -13.55 16.65
N LYS A 259 1.53 -12.25 16.75
CA LYS A 259 1.13 -11.59 18.00
C LYS A 259 -0.33 -11.20 18.06
N LEU A 260 -0.94 -11.01 16.88
CA LEU A 260 -2.29 -10.49 16.76
C LEU A 260 -3.06 -11.24 15.68
N LEU A 261 -4.33 -11.55 15.97
CA LEU A 261 -5.30 -12.11 15.05
C LEU A 261 -6.43 -11.10 14.85
N ILE A 262 -6.78 -10.79 13.59
CA ILE A 262 -7.84 -9.84 13.25
C ILE A 262 -8.84 -10.46 12.28
N CYS A 263 -10.13 -10.28 12.55
CA CYS A 263 -11.20 -10.58 11.61
C CYS A 263 -12.40 -9.64 11.78
N ASP A 264 -13.35 -9.72 10.85
CA ASP A 264 -14.60 -9.01 10.95
C ASP A 264 -15.53 -9.61 12.02
N GLN A 265 -16.56 -8.86 12.44
CA GLN A 265 -17.49 -9.31 13.47
C GLN A 265 -18.65 -10.15 12.92
N GLY A 266 -18.46 -10.92 11.84
CA GLY A 266 -19.48 -11.82 11.29
C GLY A 266 -19.91 -12.93 12.26
N ALA A 267 -21.12 -13.48 12.11
CA ALA A 267 -21.66 -14.47 13.04
C ALA A 267 -20.79 -15.74 13.16
N LYS A 268 -20.27 -16.24 12.03
CA LYS A 268 -19.33 -17.37 12.00
C LYS A 268 -18.04 -17.04 12.74
N ASN A 269 -17.46 -15.86 12.49
CA ASN A 269 -16.24 -15.39 13.15
C ASN A 269 -16.42 -15.23 14.66
N ARG A 270 -17.56 -14.70 15.13
CA ARG A 270 -17.93 -14.68 16.56
C ARG A 270 -17.97 -16.07 17.17
N SER A 271 -18.52 -17.06 16.43
CA SER A 271 -18.52 -18.45 16.89
C SER A 271 -17.11 -19.05 16.97
N VAL A 272 -16.20 -18.68 16.06
CA VAL A 272 -14.78 -19.11 16.10
C VAL A 272 -14.08 -18.52 17.32
N VAL A 273 -14.24 -17.21 17.55
CA VAL A 273 -13.62 -16.51 18.68
C VAL A 273 -14.10 -17.06 20.02
N LYS A 274 -15.40 -17.35 20.15
CA LYS A 274 -15.95 -18.03 21.33
C LYS A 274 -15.34 -19.42 21.53
N ARG A 275 -15.14 -20.19 20.46
CA ARG A 275 -14.51 -21.52 20.50
C ARG A 275 -13.04 -21.47 20.93
N MET A 276 -12.33 -20.41 20.56
CA MET A 276 -10.96 -20.15 21.00
C MET A 276 -10.85 -19.73 22.48
N GLY A 277 -11.98 -19.59 23.19
CA GLY A 277 -12.00 -19.17 24.60
C GLY A 277 -11.72 -17.68 24.81
N ILE A 278 -11.74 -16.87 23.74
CA ILE A 278 -11.43 -15.46 23.81
C ILE A 278 -12.63 -14.70 24.40
N THR A 279 -12.37 -13.95 25.46
CA THR A 279 -13.37 -13.08 26.11
C THR A 279 -12.85 -11.64 26.20
N ALA A 280 -13.65 -10.73 26.78
CA ALA A 280 -13.15 -9.39 27.03
C ALA A 280 -12.06 -9.40 28.13
N GLU A 281 -12.17 -10.28 29.12
CA GLU A 281 -11.21 -10.43 30.24
C GLU A 281 -9.92 -11.08 29.78
N MET A 282 -10.03 -12.06 28.87
CA MET A 282 -8.92 -12.73 28.23
C MET A 282 -8.99 -12.50 26.71
N PRO A 283 -8.56 -11.32 26.23
CA PRO A 283 -8.61 -10.95 24.81
C PRO A 283 -7.47 -11.61 24.00
N TYR A 284 -7.04 -12.80 24.42
CA TYR A 284 -5.98 -13.58 23.82
C TYR A 284 -6.28 -15.07 24.01
N PHE A 285 -5.57 -15.91 23.25
CA PHE A 285 -5.56 -17.35 23.44
C PHE A 285 -4.11 -17.85 23.42
N MET A 286 -3.87 -19.01 24.04
CA MET A 286 -2.56 -19.65 24.04
C MET A 286 -2.41 -20.54 22.81
N PHE A 287 -1.32 -20.33 22.07
CA PHE A 287 -0.94 -21.16 20.94
C PHE A 287 0.54 -21.49 21.03
N GLN A 288 0.89 -22.78 21.18
CA GLN A 288 2.27 -23.24 21.39
C GLN A 288 2.99 -22.42 22.47
N GLU A 289 2.37 -22.32 23.66
CA GLU A 289 2.85 -21.57 24.83
C GLU A 289 3.01 -20.05 24.64
N LYS A 290 2.58 -19.51 23.50
CA LYS A 290 2.63 -18.06 23.22
C LYS A 290 1.23 -17.47 23.22
N GLN A 291 1.12 -16.28 23.82
CA GLN A 291 -0.11 -15.49 23.77
C GLN A 291 -0.26 -14.86 22.38
N ILE A 292 -1.41 -15.12 21.75
CA ILE A 292 -1.85 -14.43 20.54
C ILE A 292 -3.07 -13.59 20.91
N PHE A 293 -2.92 -12.27 20.82
CA PHE A 293 -4.01 -11.32 21.07
C PHE A 293 -5.01 -11.35 19.93
N PHE A 294 -6.25 -10.98 20.22
CA PHE A 294 -7.33 -10.90 19.24
C PHE A 294 -7.93 -9.50 19.21
N MET A 295 -8.27 -9.01 18.02
CA MET A 295 -9.02 -7.77 17.83
C MET A 295 -10.02 -7.95 16.67
N TRP A 296 -11.18 -7.34 16.83
CA TRP A 296 -12.12 -7.13 15.72
C TRP A 296 -11.63 -6.02 14.80
N ASP A 297 -12.03 -6.06 13.53
CA ASP A 297 -11.76 -4.99 12.58
C ASP A 297 -12.47 -3.67 12.98
N SER A 298 -11.68 -2.69 13.43
CA SER A 298 -12.15 -1.38 13.92
C SER A 298 -12.99 -0.59 12.90
N PRO A 299 -12.62 -0.52 11.60
CA PRO A 299 -13.48 0.02 10.53
C PRO A 299 -14.88 -0.62 10.47
N HIS A 300 -14.98 -1.93 10.64
CA HIS A 300 -16.27 -2.61 10.71
C HIS A 300 -17.03 -2.27 12.01
N LEU A 301 -16.34 -2.14 13.14
CA LEU A 301 -16.98 -1.75 14.41
C LEU A 301 -17.58 -0.34 14.36
N ILE A 302 -16.86 0.67 13.87
CA ILE A 302 -17.39 2.05 13.79
C ILE A 302 -18.58 2.14 12.81
N LYS A 303 -18.51 1.40 11.70
CA LYS A 303 -19.62 1.27 10.75
C LYS A 303 -20.84 0.63 11.42
N SER A 304 -20.64 -0.38 12.26
CA SER A 304 -21.70 -1.03 13.02
C SER A 304 -22.31 -0.09 14.07
N MET A 305 -21.50 0.67 14.82
CA MET A 305 -22.00 1.69 15.75
C MET A 305 -22.92 2.69 15.05
N ARG A 306 -22.47 3.23 13.90
CA ARG A 306 -23.29 4.13 13.07
C ARG A 306 -24.59 3.47 12.62
N ASN A 307 -24.53 2.22 12.13
CA ASN A 307 -25.71 1.50 11.65
C ASN A 307 -26.73 1.20 12.76
N ASN A 308 -26.28 0.95 13.99
CA ASN A 308 -27.16 0.78 15.13
C ASN A 308 -27.76 2.13 15.58
N LEU A 309 -26.96 3.20 15.60
CA LEU A 309 -27.45 4.55 15.93
C LEU A 309 -28.53 5.03 14.94
N LEU A 310 -28.40 4.67 13.66
CA LEU A 310 -29.42 4.90 12.63
C LEU A 310 -30.81 4.33 12.97
N THR A 311 -30.86 3.29 13.80
CA THR A 311 -32.08 2.51 14.09
C THR A 311 -32.55 2.69 15.53
N TYR A 312 -31.61 2.86 16.47
CA TYR A 312 -31.84 2.88 17.90
C TYR A 312 -31.14 4.07 18.55
N ASN A 313 -31.75 4.62 19.60
CA ASN A 313 -31.10 5.60 20.45
C ASN A 313 -30.03 4.94 21.30
N TYR A 314 -28.97 5.66 21.65
CA TYR A 314 -27.83 5.11 22.37
C TYR A 314 -27.61 5.85 23.68
N LYS A 315 -27.83 5.16 24.80
CA LYS A 315 -27.49 5.66 26.14
C LYS A 315 -25.98 5.72 26.27
N TRP A 316 -25.46 6.94 26.38
CA TRP A 316 -24.03 7.23 26.45
C TRP A 316 -23.76 8.20 27.59
N LYS A 317 -22.88 7.79 28.53
CA LYS A 317 -22.56 8.57 29.74
C LYS A 317 -23.84 8.98 30.49
N THR A 318 -24.08 10.27 30.63
CA THR A 318 -25.22 10.85 31.37
C THR A 318 -26.47 11.04 30.52
N GLY A 319 -26.39 10.86 29.19
CA GLY A 319 -27.49 11.19 28.28
C GLY A 319 -27.75 10.16 27.19
N VAL A 320 -28.54 10.59 26.19
CA VAL A 320 -28.98 9.74 25.08
C VAL A 320 -28.58 10.38 23.76
N ALA A 321 -27.72 9.69 23.01
CA ALA A 321 -27.39 10.06 21.65
C ALA A 321 -28.47 9.57 20.69
N LYS A 322 -29.00 10.50 19.89
CA LYS A 322 -30.05 10.25 18.90
C LYS A 322 -29.56 10.54 17.49
N TRP A 323 -29.97 9.73 16.53
CA TRP A 323 -29.68 9.96 15.11
C TRP A 323 -30.41 11.18 14.54
N GLU A 324 -31.57 11.52 15.12
CA GLU A 324 -32.37 12.69 14.74
C GLU A 324 -31.55 13.97 14.83
N HIS A 325 -30.80 14.18 15.92
CA HIS A 325 -29.90 15.32 16.09
C HIS A 325 -28.86 15.43 14.95
N ILE A 326 -28.29 14.29 14.53
CA ILE A 326 -27.33 14.23 13.41
C ILE A 326 -28.02 14.57 12.08
N ASN A 327 -29.22 14.03 11.86
CA ASN A 327 -29.99 14.28 10.65
C ASN A 327 -30.40 15.75 10.52
N GLU A 328 -30.87 16.36 11.60
CA GLU A 328 -31.22 17.78 11.69
C GLU A 328 -30.00 18.66 11.46
N THR A 329 -28.86 18.35 12.11
CA THR A 329 -27.59 19.06 11.89
C THR A 329 -27.24 19.12 10.41
N VAL A 330 -27.31 17.98 9.71
CA VAL A 330 -26.98 17.92 8.28
C VAL A 330 -28.00 18.69 7.44
N LYS A 331 -29.30 18.63 7.76
CA LYS A 331 -30.33 19.39 7.04
C LYS A 331 -30.19 20.90 7.22
N CYS A 332 -29.82 21.36 8.41
CA CYS A 332 -29.58 22.77 8.69
C CYS A 332 -28.29 23.28 8.01
N ASP A 333 -27.27 22.43 7.92
CA ASP A 333 -25.96 22.80 7.36
C ASP A 333 -25.89 22.74 5.83
N ASP A 334 -26.56 21.76 5.20
CA ASP A 334 -26.50 21.54 3.75
C ASP A 334 -26.86 22.78 2.88
N PRO A 335 -27.88 23.60 3.20
CA PRO A 335 -28.22 24.78 2.41
C PRO A 335 -27.31 25.98 2.64
N LEU A 336 -26.41 25.96 3.65
CA LEU A 336 -25.55 27.10 3.95
C LEU A 336 -24.48 27.27 2.87
N ARG A 337 -24.22 28.53 2.48
CA ARG A 337 -23.12 28.86 1.56
C ARG A 337 -21.75 28.53 2.17
N LEU A 338 -21.60 28.77 3.48
CA LEU A 338 -20.43 28.41 4.27
C LEU A 338 -20.83 27.33 5.28
N ARG A 339 -20.54 26.08 4.92
CA ARG A 339 -20.95 24.90 5.67
C ARG A 339 -19.98 24.59 6.81
N LEU A 340 -20.52 24.24 7.96
CA LEU A 340 -19.83 23.64 9.10
C LEU A 340 -19.34 22.22 8.75
N LEU A 341 -20.08 21.49 7.91
CA LEU A 341 -19.77 20.11 7.51
C LEU A 341 -19.51 19.99 6.00
N PRO A 342 -18.41 20.55 5.47
CA PRO A 342 -18.15 20.56 4.02
C PRO A 342 -17.99 19.15 3.40
N LYS A 343 -17.69 18.15 4.24
CA LYS A 343 -17.48 16.74 3.85
C LYS A 343 -18.72 15.87 3.99
N VAL A 344 -19.75 16.35 4.69
CA VAL A 344 -21.01 15.62 4.95
C VAL A 344 -22.09 16.26 4.10
N ASN A 345 -23.04 15.47 3.66
CA ASN A 345 -24.21 15.93 2.91
C ASN A 345 -25.39 15.01 3.23
N ILE A 346 -26.57 15.32 2.70
CA ILE A 346 -27.79 14.52 2.91
C ILE A 346 -27.57 13.04 2.59
N GLY A 347 -26.73 12.71 1.60
CA GLY A 347 -26.40 11.31 1.26
C GLY A 347 -25.59 10.53 2.31
N HIS A 348 -25.16 11.18 3.40
CA HIS A 348 -24.54 10.56 4.57
C HIS A 348 -25.55 10.17 5.65
N VAL A 349 -26.77 10.71 5.59
CA VAL A 349 -27.83 10.46 6.59
C VAL A 349 -29.05 9.78 5.97
N ASP A 350 -29.38 10.09 4.71
CA ASP A 350 -30.46 9.44 3.96
C ASP A 350 -29.94 8.25 3.14
N PHE A 351 -30.35 7.06 3.58
CA PHE A 351 -30.03 5.79 2.94
C PHE A 351 -31.22 5.15 2.20
N LYS A 352 -32.38 5.83 2.12
CA LYS A 352 -33.61 5.26 1.53
C LYS A 352 -33.41 4.80 0.08
N LYS A 353 -32.66 5.58 -0.71
CA LYS A 353 -32.43 5.31 -2.15
C LYS A 353 -31.27 4.36 -2.45
N ASN A 354 -30.35 4.13 -1.50
CA ASN A 354 -29.16 3.32 -1.77
C ASN A 354 -28.56 2.71 -0.48
N SER A 355 -28.99 1.48 -0.16
CA SER A 355 -28.52 0.74 1.01
C SER A 355 -27.03 0.40 0.96
N PHE A 356 -26.40 0.31 -0.23
CA PHE A 356 -24.96 0.05 -0.35
C PHE A 356 -24.10 1.17 0.25
N LYS A 357 -24.63 2.40 0.35
CA LYS A 357 -23.95 3.48 1.08
C LYS A 357 -23.80 3.17 2.58
N LYS A 358 -24.67 2.35 3.18
CA LYS A 358 -24.52 1.88 4.57
C LYS A 358 -23.29 1.00 4.77
N MET A 359 -22.74 0.40 3.71
CA MET A 359 -21.53 -0.42 3.80
C MET A 359 -20.23 0.40 3.75
N LYS A 360 -20.29 1.67 3.36
CA LYS A 360 -19.09 2.52 3.20
C LYS A 360 -18.60 3.05 4.54
N VAL A 361 -17.46 2.56 5.01
CA VAL A 361 -16.79 3.05 6.23
C VAL A 361 -16.53 4.55 6.17
N LYS A 362 -16.10 5.07 5.00
CA LYS A 362 -15.87 6.51 4.80
C LYS A 362 -17.05 7.38 5.23
N LEU A 363 -18.28 6.99 4.89
CA LEU A 363 -19.46 7.78 5.26
C LEU A 363 -19.71 7.70 6.77
N ALA A 364 -19.50 6.52 7.38
CA ALA A 364 -19.65 6.35 8.82
C ALA A 364 -18.65 7.20 9.61
N THR A 365 -17.37 7.21 9.21
CA THR A 365 -16.33 8.00 9.90
C THR A 365 -16.45 9.50 9.67
N GLN A 366 -17.03 9.94 8.53
CA GLN A 366 -17.33 11.36 8.31
C GLN A 366 -18.51 11.84 9.16
N VAL A 367 -19.52 11.00 9.35
CA VAL A 367 -20.65 11.31 10.24
C VAL A 367 -20.21 11.28 11.71
N LEU A 368 -19.50 10.24 12.13
CA LEU A 368 -18.97 10.11 13.50
C LEU A 368 -17.60 10.80 13.59
N SER A 369 -17.58 12.11 13.30
CA SER A 369 -16.35 12.90 13.25
C SER A 369 -16.36 14.05 14.25
N ARG A 370 -15.16 14.54 14.58
CA ARG A 370 -14.99 15.77 15.37
C ARG A 370 -15.76 16.97 14.79
N SER A 371 -15.74 17.16 13.46
CA SER A 371 -16.49 18.25 12.82
C SER A 371 -18.01 18.13 13.03
N MET A 372 -18.55 16.90 13.04
CA MET A 372 -19.97 16.67 13.36
C MET A 372 -20.27 17.05 14.80
N SER A 373 -19.43 16.62 15.76
CA SER A 373 -19.57 17.02 17.16
C SER A 373 -19.55 18.55 17.33
N THR A 374 -18.61 19.24 16.69
CA THR A 374 -18.55 20.71 16.72
C THR A 374 -19.81 21.35 16.12
N ALA A 375 -20.31 20.85 14.99
CA ALA A 375 -21.53 21.38 14.36
C ALA A 375 -22.76 21.20 15.26
N LEU A 376 -22.91 20.03 15.91
CA LEU A 376 -23.97 19.78 16.90
C LEU A 376 -23.93 20.81 18.03
N LEU A 377 -22.75 21.06 18.61
CA LEU A 377 -22.60 22.04 19.70
C LEU A 377 -22.91 23.47 19.24
N VAL A 378 -22.43 23.88 18.06
CA VAL A 378 -22.67 25.23 17.53
C VAL A 378 -24.16 25.47 17.28
N LEU A 379 -24.87 24.50 16.68
CA LEU A 379 -26.29 24.63 16.40
C LEU A 379 -27.14 24.55 17.68
N GLN A 380 -26.72 23.77 18.67
CA GLN A 380 -27.34 23.76 19.99
C GLN A 380 -27.18 25.11 20.70
N MET A 381 -25.98 25.70 20.70
CA MET A 381 -25.73 27.03 21.28
C MET A 381 -26.54 28.13 20.60
N LYS A 382 -26.86 27.96 19.31
CA LYS A 382 -27.73 28.87 18.55
C LYS A 382 -29.23 28.64 18.80
N GLY A 383 -29.61 27.67 19.62
CA GLY A 383 -31.00 27.30 19.89
C GLY A 383 -31.71 26.64 18.70
N ILE A 384 -30.97 26.19 17.68
CA ILE A 384 -31.52 25.52 16.50
C ILE A 384 -31.79 24.04 16.81
N LEU A 385 -30.89 23.41 17.58
CA LEU A 385 -31.05 22.04 18.06
C LEU A 385 -31.47 22.02 19.54
N PRO A 386 -32.18 20.96 19.98
CA PRO A 386 -32.61 20.83 21.37
C PRO A 386 -31.43 20.68 22.33
N ALA A 387 -31.62 21.03 23.61
CA ALA A 387 -30.55 21.02 24.60
C ALA A 387 -29.92 19.63 24.83
N ASP A 388 -30.69 18.55 24.67
CA ASP A 388 -30.21 17.17 24.79
C ASP A 388 -29.29 16.73 23.63
N SER A 389 -29.19 17.51 22.54
CA SER A 389 -28.24 17.26 21.44
C SER A 389 -26.77 17.31 21.85
N VAL A 390 -26.45 17.96 22.98
CA VAL A 390 -25.10 17.96 23.57
C VAL A 390 -24.63 16.53 23.83
N HIS A 391 -25.51 15.64 24.28
CA HIS A 391 -25.17 14.24 24.53
C HIS A 391 -24.83 13.47 23.25
N THR A 392 -25.50 13.79 22.13
CA THR A 392 -25.10 13.25 20.82
C THR A 392 -23.72 13.79 20.43
N ALA A 393 -23.44 15.07 20.64
CA ALA A 393 -22.15 15.67 20.32
C ALA A 393 -20.99 15.02 21.10
N GLU A 394 -21.17 14.77 22.39
CA GLU A 394 -20.20 14.06 23.24
C GLU A 394 -19.98 12.64 22.75
N CYS A 395 -21.04 11.88 22.48
CA CYS A 395 -20.94 10.51 21.96
C CYS A 395 -20.18 10.47 20.63
N VAL A 396 -20.48 11.38 19.71
CA VAL A 396 -19.80 11.47 18.41
C VAL A 396 -18.32 11.80 18.57
N GLN A 397 -17.97 12.70 19.50
CA GLN A 397 -16.57 13.05 19.79
C GLN A 397 -15.80 11.86 20.35
N ASP A 398 -16.36 11.16 21.33
CA ASP A 398 -15.74 9.99 21.96
C ASP A 398 -15.54 8.84 20.95
N LEU A 399 -16.53 8.59 20.08
CA LEU A 399 -16.42 7.58 19.02
C LEU A 399 -15.39 7.98 17.95
N ASN A 400 -15.29 9.26 17.59
CA ASN A 400 -14.24 9.76 16.69
C ASN A 400 -12.86 9.48 17.29
N ASP A 401 -12.64 9.94 18.53
CA ASP A 401 -11.35 9.85 19.20
C ASP A 401 -10.96 8.39 19.48
N LEU A 402 -11.93 7.52 19.82
CA LEU A 402 -11.72 6.06 19.92
C LEU A 402 -11.29 5.46 18.58
N PHE A 403 -11.98 5.79 17.49
CA PHE A 403 -11.61 5.26 16.18
C PHE A 403 -10.23 5.75 15.74
N ASP A 404 -9.88 7.00 16.04
CA ASP A 404 -8.56 7.57 15.77
C ASP A 404 -7.44 6.77 16.49
N CYS A 405 -7.67 6.36 17.74
CA CYS A 405 -6.71 5.54 18.50
C CYS A 405 -6.36 4.23 17.77
N PHE A 406 -7.35 3.59 17.16
CA PHE A 406 -7.22 2.32 16.45
C PHE A 406 -6.87 2.46 14.96
N ASN A 407 -6.76 3.68 14.46
CA ASN A 407 -6.51 3.97 13.04
C ASN A 407 -5.35 4.97 12.85
N SER A 408 -4.47 5.08 13.85
CA SER A 408 -3.25 5.87 13.76
C SER A 408 -2.27 5.24 12.78
N SER A 409 -1.69 6.05 11.88
CA SER A 409 -0.76 5.59 10.84
C SER A 409 0.58 6.32 10.86
N LYS A 410 0.74 7.29 11.75
CA LYS A 410 1.94 8.13 11.87
C LYS A 410 2.40 8.13 13.31
N ARG A 411 3.72 8.22 13.51
CA ARG A 411 4.30 8.37 14.85
C ARG A 411 3.84 9.66 15.54
N PHE A 412 3.65 10.72 14.76
CA PHE A 412 3.17 12.01 15.24
C PHE A 412 2.05 12.54 14.31
N ASP A 413 1.02 13.11 14.91
CA ASP A 413 -0.08 13.83 14.24
C ASP A 413 -0.45 15.05 15.08
N LYS A 414 -1.07 16.07 14.47
CA LYS A 414 -1.56 17.25 15.19
C LYS A 414 -2.65 16.87 16.19
N LEU A 415 -3.41 15.82 15.88
CA LEU A 415 -4.43 15.29 16.77
C LEU A 415 -3.84 14.21 17.67
N SER A 416 -3.98 14.40 18.96
CA SER A 416 -3.45 13.54 20.02
C SER A 416 -3.83 12.06 19.92
N TYR A 417 -4.99 11.71 19.36
CA TYR A 417 -5.44 10.32 19.29
C TYR A 417 -5.09 9.67 17.95
N ARG A 418 -4.47 10.43 17.04
CA ARG A 418 -4.04 9.96 15.72
C ARG A 418 -2.53 9.69 15.64
N HIS A 419 -1.78 9.98 16.69
CA HIS A 419 -0.39 9.57 16.80
C HIS A 419 -0.29 8.12 17.29
N ALA A 420 0.86 7.50 17.08
CA ALA A 420 1.08 6.12 17.51
C ALA A 420 0.88 5.98 19.03
N PHE A 421 0.26 4.87 19.44
CA PHE A 421 0.09 4.51 20.84
C PHE A 421 1.47 4.30 21.50
N SER A 422 1.68 4.92 22.66
CA SER A 422 2.90 4.80 23.46
C SER A 422 2.59 4.81 24.95
N SER A 423 3.52 4.33 25.77
CA SER A 423 3.40 4.30 27.24
C SER A 423 3.18 5.69 27.86
N SER A 424 3.81 6.72 27.28
CA SER A 424 3.67 8.13 27.68
C SER A 424 2.43 8.82 27.14
N SER A 425 1.65 8.16 26.28
CA SER A 425 0.53 8.81 25.61
C SER A 425 -0.73 8.84 26.46
N ARG A 426 -1.53 9.91 26.30
CA ARG A 426 -2.84 10.05 26.94
C ARG A 426 -3.88 9.00 26.49
N HIS A 427 -3.55 8.19 25.49
CA HIS A 427 -4.41 7.12 25.01
C HIS A 427 -4.78 6.15 26.14
N LYS A 428 -3.85 5.76 27.01
CA LYS A 428 -4.13 4.78 28.07
C LYS A 428 -5.25 5.25 29.00
N VAL A 429 -5.18 6.51 29.45
CA VAL A 429 -6.20 7.14 30.32
C VAL A 429 -7.53 7.22 29.58
N PHE A 430 -7.54 7.72 28.35
CA PHE A 430 -8.75 7.84 27.53
C PHE A 430 -9.40 6.46 27.28
N LEU A 431 -8.63 5.45 26.93
CA LEU A 431 -9.12 4.09 26.67
C LEU A 431 -9.68 3.43 27.93
N GLN A 432 -9.06 3.66 29.09
CA GLN A 432 -9.59 3.19 30.38
C GLN A 432 -10.91 3.88 30.73
N ASP A 433 -11.04 5.18 30.45
CA ASP A 433 -12.30 5.91 30.63
C ASP A 433 -13.39 5.39 29.67
N MET A 434 -13.04 5.21 28.39
CA MET A 434 -13.93 4.62 27.39
C MET A 434 -14.43 3.23 27.78
N LEU A 435 -13.59 2.40 28.41
CA LEU A 435 -14.02 1.09 28.92
C LEU A 435 -15.13 1.19 29.97
N LYS A 436 -15.03 2.14 30.91
CA LYS A 436 -16.06 2.35 31.94
C LYS A 436 -17.39 2.70 31.28
N HIS A 437 -17.37 3.64 30.34
CA HIS A 437 -18.57 4.10 29.65
C HIS A 437 -19.17 3.08 28.69
N LEU A 438 -18.35 2.36 27.91
CA LEU A 438 -18.84 1.31 27.02
C LEU A 438 -19.49 0.15 27.77
N THR A 439 -19.02 -0.17 28.99
CA THR A 439 -19.56 -1.27 29.80
C THR A 439 -20.98 -0.97 30.31
N ILE A 440 -21.29 0.30 30.60
CA ILE A 440 -22.62 0.73 31.06
C ILE A 440 -23.54 1.23 29.94
N SER A 441 -22.98 1.45 28.74
CA SER A 441 -23.73 1.96 27.58
C SER A 441 -24.73 0.94 27.04
N GLN A 442 -25.83 1.44 26.46
CA GLN A 442 -26.89 0.57 25.95
C GLN A 442 -27.59 1.19 24.74
N PHE A 443 -27.89 0.39 23.72
CA PHE A 443 -28.82 0.79 22.68
C PHE A 443 -30.26 0.57 23.16
N LEU A 444 -31.03 1.64 23.22
CA LEU A 444 -32.41 1.66 23.70
C LEU A 444 -33.34 1.15 22.61
N GLY A 445 -34.24 0.23 22.96
CA GLY A 445 -35.17 -0.40 22.02
C GLY A 445 -34.59 -1.53 21.16
N ALA A 446 -33.29 -1.83 21.29
CA ALA A 446 -32.70 -2.99 20.65
C ALA A 446 -33.04 -4.27 21.46
N PRO A 447 -33.49 -5.36 20.82
CA PRO A 447 -33.87 -6.60 21.52
C PRO A 447 -32.67 -7.26 22.22
N ARG A 448 -31.46 -7.01 21.71
CA ARG A 448 -30.20 -7.41 22.30
C ARG A 448 -29.17 -6.33 22.03
N GLN A 449 -28.27 -6.11 23.00
CA GLN A 449 -27.17 -5.17 22.83
C GLN A 449 -26.33 -5.55 21.60
N PRO A 450 -26.14 -4.62 20.64
CA PRO A 450 -25.33 -4.85 19.46
C PRO A 450 -23.91 -5.32 19.79
N ASP A 451 -23.43 -6.33 19.06
CA ASP A 451 -22.13 -6.96 19.31
C ASP A 451 -20.96 -5.96 19.17
N CYS A 452 -21.12 -4.86 18.44
CA CYS A 452 -20.05 -3.88 18.22
C CYS A 452 -19.59 -3.20 19.52
N VAL A 453 -20.46 -3.03 20.51
CA VAL A 453 -20.09 -2.47 21.82
C VAL A 453 -19.13 -3.42 22.55
N ARG A 454 -19.49 -4.72 22.61
CA ARG A 454 -18.59 -5.76 23.15
C ARG A 454 -17.30 -5.88 22.34
N GLY A 455 -17.39 -5.67 21.03
CA GLY A 455 -16.23 -5.65 20.14
C GLY A 455 -15.25 -4.55 20.47
N TRP A 456 -15.74 -3.32 20.74
CA TRP A 456 -14.90 -2.23 21.19
C TRP A 456 -14.27 -2.48 22.56
N VAL A 457 -15.04 -3.00 23.53
CA VAL A 457 -14.51 -3.36 24.85
C VAL A 457 -13.36 -4.37 24.73
N LEU A 458 -13.55 -5.42 23.92
CA LEU A 458 -12.51 -6.41 23.65
C LEU A 458 -11.28 -5.78 22.99
N ASN A 459 -11.47 -4.97 21.95
CA ASN A 459 -10.37 -4.30 21.25
C ASN A 459 -9.54 -3.40 22.17
N ILE A 460 -10.21 -2.64 23.04
CA ILE A 460 -9.55 -1.75 24.00
C ILE A 460 -8.73 -2.57 25.01
N ARG A 461 -9.30 -3.61 25.60
CA ARG A 461 -8.56 -4.47 26.55
C ARG A 461 -7.39 -5.18 25.85
N SER A 462 -7.61 -5.69 24.64
CA SER A 462 -6.57 -6.30 23.81
C SER A 462 -5.41 -5.34 23.56
N LEU A 463 -5.70 -4.09 23.18
CA LEU A 463 -4.68 -3.08 22.90
C LEU A 463 -3.90 -2.69 24.16
N LEU A 464 -4.59 -2.54 25.29
CA LEU A 464 -3.99 -2.20 26.58
C LEU A 464 -3.14 -3.33 27.17
N MET A 465 -3.36 -4.58 26.78
CA MET A 465 -2.56 -5.73 27.22
C MET A 465 -1.43 -6.09 26.25
N LEU A 466 -1.56 -5.73 24.97
CA LEU A 466 -0.54 -5.95 23.95
C LEU A 466 0.70 -5.04 24.16
N PHE A 467 0.49 -3.84 24.72
CA PHE A 467 1.50 -2.84 25.07
C PHE A 467 1.72 -2.78 26.58
#